data_AF-A0A7S3ZE66-F1
#
_entry.id   AF-A0A7S3ZE66-F1
#
_cell.length_a   1.000
_cell.length_b   1.000
_cell.length_c   1.000
_cell.angle_alpha   90.00
_cell.angle_beta   90.00
_cell.angle_gamma   90.00
#
_symmetry.space_group_name_H-M   'P 1'
#
loop_
_entity.id
_entity.type
_entity.pdbx_description
1 polymer ?
#
loop_
_entity_poly.entity_id
_entity_poly.type
_entity_poly.pdbx_seq_one_letter_code
_entity_poly.pdbx_strand_id
1 'polypeptide(L)'
;RKEERKRASEGSSLRRRPLATPPPGKPAIMGRRKPVSGKKRRQQLKEKRAKNRSPKAGGRGERKDRGDGDQGGEYEPKAAAKSQPRIVTSFGGKADNPDAKLSTYFVRERDEDVKIRRKRGSLPLQPQPCRLSRSPPIADANLAVLDPIFSHPMRPRWSEGETKEVIERREAIMFRAWCKRVHAAASKTAAAARESSVRTAGECGKGKEAKNGGDAQNLNDENTRNDGAGEGVTPFEHNLEVWRQLWRVVEFSDVLLLVADVRNPLFHIPPSLVREVTAVLRKGMVIILNKTDLVSDAHVQKWRRYLEARYPGVVVAEFSTRPCLDEHLRGKGGVNSRKKRLKQRVRRDLLARHLDQHASTVIAAAVRSLPQPPSPRRASPESGSGGAAGGEGLE
;
A
#
# COMPACT_ATOMS: atom_id res chain seq x y z
N ARG A 1 19.24 -38.29 -48.09
CA ARG A 1 17.88 -38.72 -47.64
C ARG A 1 17.32 -39.79 -48.59
N LYS A 2 17.92 -40.99 -48.62
CA LYS A 2 17.34 -42.29 -49.08
C LYS A 2 18.32 -43.48 -48.99
N GLU A 3 19.54 -43.30 -48.44
CA GLU A 3 20.57 -44.34 -48.41
C GLU A 3 21.11 -44.72 -47.02
N GLU A 4 20.49 -44.24 -45.94
CA GLU A 4 20.99 -44.47 -44.57
C GLU A 4 20.01 -45.32 -43.73
N ARG A 5 19.12 -46.07 -44.39
CA ARG A 5 18.09 -46.91 -43.73
C ARG A 5 18.17 -48.40 -44.04
N LYS A 6 19.26 -48.89 -44.64
CA LYS A 6 19.40 -50.30 -45.05
C LYS A 6 20.62 -51.04 -44.48
N ARG A 7 21.31 -50.49 -43.48
CA ARG A 7 22.42 -51.15 -42.79
C ARG A 7 22.22 -51.15 -41.28
N ALA A 8 21.32 -52.02 -40.81
CA ALA A 8 21.31 -52.52 -39.42
C ALA A 8 20.34 -53.71 -39.25
N SER A 9 20.16 -54.51 -40.30
CA SER A 9 19.52 -55.82 -40.21
C SER A 9 20.56 -56.88 -40.53
N GLU A 10 21.15 -57.50 -39.51
CA GLU A 10 21.59 -58.92 -39.47
C GLU A 10 22.53 -59.18 -38.27
N GLY A 11 22.27 -60.29 -37.56
CA GLY A 11 22.98 -60.77 -36.36
C GLY A 11 22.08 -60.74 -35.11
N SER A 12 21.15 -61.67 -34.86
CA SER A 12 21.36 -63.10 -34.46
C SER A 12 22.33 -63.17 -33.27
N SER A 13 22.04 -63.74 -32.09
CA SER A 13 21.19 -64.85 -31.65
C SER A 13 21.11 -64.79 -30.12
N LEU A 14 19.97 -65.14 -29.51
CA LEU A 14 19.84 -66.18 -28.46
C LEU A 14 18.47 -66.12 -27.80
N ARG A 15 17.72 -67.23 -27.95
CA ARG A 15 16.48 -67.53 -27.23
C ARG A 15 16.81 -68.16 -25.88
N ARG A 16 16.06 -67.82 -24.84
CA ARG A 16 15.39 -68.76 -23.89
C ARG A 16 14.31 -68.01 -23.08
N ARG A 17 13.15 -68.66 -22.96
CA ARG A 17 11.84 -68.28 -22.33
C ARG A 17 11.92 -68.27 -20.76
N PRO A 18 10.81 -68.08 -19.98
CA PRO A 18 9.71 -67.09 -20.00
C PRO A 18 9.33 -66.53 -18.58
N LEU A 19 8.31 -65.65 -18.53
CA LEU A 19 7.40 -65.30 -17.41
C LEU A 19 7.93 -64.51 -16.18
N ALA A 20 7.54 -63.22 -16.10
CA ALA A 20 7.09 -62.57 -14.87
C ALA A 20 6.31 -61.27 -15.19
N THR A 21 5.28 -61.02 -14.40
CA THR A 21 4.28 -59.94 -14.48
C THR A 21 4.86 -58.51 -14.35
N PRO A 22 4.28 -57.49 -15.01
CA PRO A 22 4.66 -56.10 -14.77
C PRO A 22 3.93 -55.48 -13.54
N PRO A 23 4.62 -54.69 -12.70
CA PRO A 23 4.01 -53.90 -11.62
C PRO A 23 3.34 -52.60 -12.13
N PRO A 24 2.50 -51.95 -11.30
CA PRO A 24 1.41 -51.09 -11.78
C PRO A 24 1.79 -49.62 -12.02
N GLY A 25 1.08 -49.01 -12.98
CA GLY A 25 0.47 -47.68 -12.82
C GLY A 25 1.38 -46.45 -12.89
N LYS A 26 1.67 -45.95 -14.10
CA LYS A 26 1.93 -44.52 -14.31
C LYS A 26 0.59 -43.76 -14.41
N PRO A 27 0.42 -42.59 -13.77
CA PRO A 27 -0.85 -41.88 -13.77
C PRO A 27 -1.21 -41.36 -15.16
N ALA A 28 -2.49 -41.51 -15.51
CA ALA A 28 -3.06 -41.11 -16.78
C ALA A 28 -2.85 -39.61 -17.07
N ILE A 29 -2.36 -39.33 -18.27
CA ILE A 29 -2.30 -37.99 -18.85
C ILE A 29 -3.73 -37.45 -18.92
N MET A 30 -4.05 -36.44 -18.10
CA MET A 30 -5.34 -35.75 -18.14
C MET A 30 -5.55 -35.14 -19.53
N GLY A 31 -6.55 -35.64 -20.25
CA GLY A 31 -7.00 -35.08 -21.52
C GLY A 31 -7.29 -33.58 -21.39
N ARG A 32 -6.72 -32.79 -22.31
CA ARG A 32 -7.01 -31.35 -22.47
C ARG A 32 -8.53 -31.16 -22.53
N ARG A 33 -9.08 -30.35 -21.61
CA ARG A 33 -10.51 -29.97 -21.61
C ARG A 33 -10.86 -29.31 -22.95
N LYS A 34 -11.83 -29.89 -23.68
CA LYS A 34 -12.34 -29.30 -24.92
C LYS A 34 -12.98 -27.93 -24.58
N PRO A 35 -12.68 -26.86 -25.33
CA PRO A 35 -13.27 -25.55 -25.07
C PRO A 35 -14.78 -25.62 -25.32
N VAL A 36 -15.57 -25.25 -24.31
CA VAL A 36 -17.04 -25.26 -24.40
C VAL A 36 -17.49 -23.96 -25.06
N SER A 37 -18.16 -24.08 -26.21
CA SER A 37 -18.79 -22.95 -26.92
C SER A 37 -19.68 -22.12 -25.99
N GLY A 38 -19.54 -20.80 -26.05
CA GLY A 38 -20.28 -19.85 -25.19
C GLY A 38 -21.80 -20.00 -25.27
N LYS A 39 -22.32 -20.51 -26.39
CA LYS A 39 -23.74 -20.80 -26.60
C LYS A 39 -24.21 -21.96 -25.69
N LYS A 40 -23.42 -23.03 -25.61
CA LYS A 40 -23.69 -24.19 -24.72
C LYS A 40 -23.66 -23.80 -23.24
N ARG A 41 -22.72 -22.93 -22.83
CA ARG A 41 -22.61 -22.47 -21.44
C ARG A 41 -23.80 -21.60 -21.01
N ARG A 42 -24.31 -20.76 -21.92
CA ARG A 42 -25.50 -19.92 -21.67
C ARG A 42 -26.78 -20.76 -21.59
N GLN A 43 -26.87 -21.84 -22.36
CA GLN A 43 -27.99 -22.78 -22.34
C GLN A 43 -28.02 -23.62 -21.05
N GLN A 44 -26.87 -24.11 -20.60
CA GLN A 44 -26.74 -24.80 -19.31
C GLN A 44 -27.13 -23.93 -18.11
N LEU A 45 -26.82 -22.63 -18.16
CA LEU A 45 -27.24 -21.67 -17.14
C LEU A 45 -28.74 -21.37 -17.17
N LYS A 46 -29.36 -21.34 -18.35
CA LYS A 46 -30.82 -21.22 -18.50
C LYS A 46 -31.54 -22.47 -17.98
N GLU A 47 -31.06 -23.66 -18.31
CA GLU A 47 -31.62 -24.93 -17.84
C GLU A 47 -31.50 -25.09 -16.33
N LYS A 48 -30.36 -24.70 -15.72
CA LYS A 48 -30.23 -24.68 -14.25
C LYS A 48 -31.22 -23.72 -13.58
N ARG A 49 -31.46 -22.55 -14.18
CA ARG A 49 -32.43 -21.57 -13.65
C ARG A 49 -33.87 -22.03 -13.83
N ALA A 50 -34.17 -22.76 -14.91
CA ALA A 50 -35.48 -23.38 -15.13
C ALA A 50 -35.74 -24.54 -14.15
N LYS A 51 -34.74 -25.37 -13.90
CA LYS A 51 -34.82 -26.50 -12.95
C LYS A 51 -35.03 -26.06 -11.49
N ASN A 52 -34.56 -24.86 -11.15
CA ASN A 52 -34.80 -24.23 -9.84
C ASN A 52 -36.14 -23.48 -9.76
N ARG A 53 -36.87 -23.31 -10.86
CA ARG A 53 -38.18 -22.63 -10.91
C ARG A 53 -39.37 -23.58 -10.91
N SER A 54 -39.17 -24.89 -11.04
CA SER A 54 -40.25 -25.88 -10.98
C SER A 54 -40.55 -26.26 -9.51
N PRO A 55 -41.81 -26.21 -9.03
CA PRO A 55 -42.15 -26.69 -7.70
C PRO A 55 -42.06 -28.22 -7.68
N LYS A 56 -41.26 -28.79 -6.77
CA LYS A 56 -41.28 -30.23 -6.51
C LYS A 56 -42.42 -30.56 -5.55
N ALA A 57 -43.39 -31.33 -6.02
CA ALA A 57 -44.39 -31.99 -5.19
C ALA A 57 -43.77 -33.13 -4.37
N GLY A 58 -44.08 -33.15 -3.07
CA GLY A 58 -44.23 -34.32 -2.19
C GLY A 58 -43.06 -35.29 -2.00
N GLY A 59 -42.53 -35.35 -0.77
CA GLY A 59 -41.73 -36.50 -0.29
C GLY A 59 -41.00 -36.20 1.01
N ARG A 60 -41.59 -36.62 2.15
CA ARG A 60 -41.07 -36.50 3.52
C ARG A 60 -39.69 -37.16 3.69
N GLY A 61 -38.81 -36.50 4.43
CA GLY A 61 -37.54 -37.05 4.92
C GLY A 61 -36.77 -36.02 5.76
N GLU A 62 -36.72 -36.25 7.07
CA GLU A 62 -36.19 -35.37 8.11
C GLU A 62 -34.76 -34.88 7.87
N ARG A 63 -34.54 -33.56 8.02
CA ARG A 63 -33.22 -32.98 8.36
C ARG A 63 -33.37 -31.78 9.26
N LYS A 64 -32.54 -31.79 10.32
CA LYS A 64 -32.40 -30.82 11.41
C LYS A 64 -32.43 -29.36 10.96
N ASP A 65 -33.32 -28.64 11.62
CA ASP A 65 -33.59 -27.21 11.45
C ASP A 65 -32.47 -26.37 12.09
N ARG A 66 -31.90 -25.45 11.32
CA ARG A 66 -31.21 -24.25 11.82
C ARG A 66 -31.79 -23.09 11.02
N GLY A 67 -32.96 -22.65 11.46
CA GLY A 67 -33.73 -21.57 10.87
C GLY A 67 -32.99 -20.23 10.95
N ASP A 68 -32.81 -19.63 9.79
CA ASP A 68 -32.55 -18.21 9.60
C ASP A 68 -33.93 -17.54 9.54
N GLY A 69 -34.38 -17.04 10.70
CA GLY A 69 -35.66 -16.38 10.88
C GLY A 69 -35.49 -14.87 10.82
N ASP A 70 -35.79 -14.29 9.66
CA ASP A 70 -36.11 -12.88 9.50
C ASP A 70 -37.41 -12.58 10.25
N GLN A 71 -37.28 -12.01 11.45
CA GLN A 71 -38.37 -11.35 12.15
C GLN A 71 -37.95 -9.90 12.41
N GLY A 72 -38.72 -8.98 11.82
CA GLY A 72 -38.74 -7.59 12.20
C GLY A 72 -39.13 -7.47 13.66
N GLY A 73 -38.13 -7.27 14.52
CA GLY A 73 -38.29 -6.83 15.89
C GLY A 73 -37.90 -5.36 15.97
N GLU A 74 -38.77 -4.55 16.55
CA GLU A 74 -38.50 -3.16 16.92
C GLU A 74 -37.16 -3.07 17.65
N TYR A 75 -36.24 -2.30 17.08
CA TYR A 75 -34.93 -2.05 17.66
C TYR A 75 -35.07 -0.99 18.75
N GLU A 76 -35.27 -1.43 19.99
CA GLU A 76 -34.98 -0.56 21.13
C GLU A 76 -33.46 -0.30 21.21
N PRO A 77 -33.02 0.96 21.37
CA PRO A 77 -31.62 1.30 21.33
C PRO A 77 -30.94 0.83 22.62
N LYS A 78 -30.30 -0.34 22.58
CA LYS A 78 -29.39 -0.76 23.64
C LYS A 78 -28.25 0.25 23.74
N ALA A 79 -28.13 0.84 24.92
CA ALA A 79 -27.17 1.86 25.31
C ALA A 79 -25.75 1.57 24.81
N ALA A 80 -25.07 2.64 24.39
CA ALA A 80 -23.72 2.66 23.82
C ALA A 80 -22.65 2.06 24.76
N ALA A 81 -22.54 0.73 24.79
CA ALA A 81 -21.32 0.07 25.25
C ALA A 81 -20.23 0.34 24.21
N LYS A 82 -19.10 0.91 24.65
CA LYS A 82 -17.91 1.22 23.83
C LYS A 82 -17.40 -0.06 23.13
N SER A 83 -17.97 -0.38 21.97
CA SER A 83 -17.60 -1.57 21.20
C SER A 83 -16.20 -1.37 20.64
N GLN A 84 -15.30 -2.33 20.94
CA GLN A 84 -13.97 -2.35 20.34
C GLN A 84 -14.13 -2.37 18.80
N PRO A 85 -13.29 -1.64 18.05
CA PRO A 85 -13.40 -1.63 16.60
C PRO A 85 -13.18 -3.04 16.05
N ARG A 86 -14.09 -3.50 15.18
CA ARG A 86 -14.04 -4.84 14.61
C ARG A 86 -12.87 -4.95 13.64
N ILE A 87 -11.88 -5.79 13.95
CA ILE A 87 -10.72 -6.03 13.09
C ILE A 87 -11.02 -7.15 12.09
N VAL A 88 -10.61 -6.98 10.84
CA VAL A 88 -10.73 -7.95 9.75
C VAL A 88 -9.43 -8.06 8.98
N THR A 89 -9.20 -9.21 8.35
CA THR A 89 -8.09 -9.36 7.39
C THR A 89 -8.42 -8.67 6.07
N SER A 90 -7.40 -8.30 5.29
CA SER A 90 -7.57 -7.59 4.00
C SER A 90 -8.44 -8.29 2.96
N PHE A 91 -8.72 -9.59 3.12
CA PHE A 91 -9.59 -10.37 2.24
C PHE A 91 -10.87 -10.86 2.93
N GLY A 92 -11.23 -10.29 4.08
CA GLY A 92 -12.46 -10.63 4.79
C GLY A 92 -12.43 -11.98 5.51
N GLY A 93 -11.26 -12.61 5.62
CA GLY A 93 -11.05 -13.78 6.46
C GLY A 93 -11.01 -13.40 7.95
N LYS A 94 -11.29 -14.38 8.82
CA LYS A 94 -11.10 -14.24 10.28
C LYS A 94 -9.61 -14.12 10.60
N ALA A 95 -9.29 -13.35 11.64
CA ALA A 95 -7.91 -13.10 12.07
C ALA A 95 -7.21 -14.32 12.69
N ASP A 96 -7.93 -15.42 12.91
CA ASP A 96 -7.50 -16.53 13.77
C ASP A 96 -6.76 -17.66 13.04
N ASN A 97 -6.05 -17.37 11.93
CA ASN A 97 -5.21 -18.38 11.28
C ASN A 97 -3.78 -18.33 11.84
N PRO A 98 -3.34 -19.30 12.67
CA PRO A 98 -2.01 -19.31 13.28
C PRO A 98 -0.87 -19.39 12.26
N ASP A 99 -1.11 -19.99 11.08
CA ASP A 99 -0.11 -20.12 10.02
C ASP A 99 0.10 -18.79 9.26
N ALA A 100 -0.84 -17.85 9.37
CA ALA A 100 -0.82 -16.57 8.67
C ALA A 100 -0.36 -15.42 9.58
N LYS A 101 0.76 -15.61 10.28
CA LYS A 101 1.31 -14.65 11.25
C LYS A 101 1.49 -13.22 10.71
N LEU A 102 1.82 -13.08 9.42
CA LEU A 102 2.00 -11.79 8.73
C LEU A 102 0.77 -11.35 7.94
N SER A 103 -0.41 -11.88 8.26
CA SER A 103 -1.66 -11.39 7.67
C SER A 103 -1.95 -9.96 8.13
N THR A 104 -2.41 -9.13 7.20
CA THR A 104 -2.68 -7.72 7.44
C THR A 104 -4.06 -7.53 8.04
N TYR A 105 -4.15 -6.75 9.11
CA TYR A 105 -5.33 -6.52 9.93
C TYR A 105 -5.74 -5.05 9.86
N PHE A 106 -7.00 -4.82 9.54
CA PHE A 106 -7.57 -3.48 9.44
C PHE A 106 -8.89 -3.41 10.19
N VAL A 107 -9.22 -2.23 10.71
CA VAL A 107 -10.58 -1.97 11.20
C VAL A 107 -11.57 -2.06 10.04
N ARG A 108 -12.61 -2.87 10.22
CA ARG A 108 -13.71 -2.98 9.26
C ARG A 108 -14.51 -1.69 9.26
N GLU A 109 -14.48 -1.02 8.12
CA GLU A 109 -15.37 0.11 7.84
C GLU A 109 -16.82 -0.36 7.69
N ARG A 110 -17.80 0.49 8.00
CA ARG A 110 -19.22 0.19 7.75
C ARG A 110 -19.46 0.14 6.24
N ASP A 111 -20.32 -0.78 5.81
CA ASP A 111 -20.55 -1.01 4.38
C ASP A 111 -21.22 0.22 3.72
N GLU A 112 -21.98 1.00 4.50
CA GLU A 112 -22.63 2.25 4.12
C GLU A 112 -21.60 3.32 3.78
N ASP A 113 -20.60 3.52 4.66
CA ASP A 113 -19.52 4.49 4.45
C ASP A 113 -18.70 4.16 3.20
N VAL A 114 -18.43 2.87 2.97
CA VAL A 114 -17.75 2.39 1.77
C VAL A 114 -18.58 2.68 0.51
N LYS A 115 -19.90 2.44 0.55
CA LYS A 115 -20.82 2.73 -0.57
C LYS A 115 -20.85 4.22 -0.87
N ILE A 116 -20.96 5.08 0.14
CA ILE A 116 -20.96 6.54 0.00
C ILE A 116 -19.65 7.00 -0.65
N ARG A 117 -18.51 6.55 -0.15
CA ARG A 117 -17.19 6.91 -0.69
C ARG A 117 -17.01 6.45 -2.14
N ARG A 118 -17.52 5.27 -2.50
CA ARG A 118 -17.52 4.78 -3.88
C ARG A 118 -18.37 5.64 -4.80
N LYS A 119 -19.57 6.05 -4.35
CA LYS A 119 -20.42 6.99 -5.09
C LYS A 119 -19.71 8.33 -5.28
N ARG A 120 -19.10 8.88 -4.22
CA ARG A 120 -18.32 10.12 -4.30
C ARG A 120 -17.17 10.02 -5.28
N GLY A 121 -16.43 8.90 -5.28
CA GLY A 121 -15.34 8.65 -6.21
C GLY A 121 -15.77 8.48 -7.68
N SER A 122 -17.07 8.36 -7.96
CA SER A 122 -17.62 8.33 -9.32
C SER A 122 -18.02 9.70 -9.85
N LEU A 123 -18.09 10.71 -8.98
CA LEU A 123 -18.39 12.08 -9.38
C LEU A 123 -17.22 12.67 -10.18
N PRO A 124 -17.49 13.55 -11.16
CA PRO A 124 -16.43 14.21 -11.91
C PRO A 124 -15.56 15.06 -10.97
N LEU A 125 -14.24 14.99 -11.17
CA LEU A 125 -13.32 15.88 -10.46
C LEU A 125 -13.57 17.32 -10.93
N GLN A 126 -13.93 18.20 -10.01
CA GLN A 126 -14.04 19.63 -10.30
C GLN A 126 -12.63 20.24 -10.18
N PRO A 127 -12.01 20.68 -11.29
CA PRO A 127 -10.72 21.35 -11.22
C PRO A 127 -10.91 22.69 -10.52
N GLN A 128 -10.30 22.84 -9.34
CA GLN A 128 -10.33 24.12 -8.65
C GLN A 128 -9.37 25.09 -9.38
N PRO A 129 -9.81 26.29 -9.76
CA PRO A 129 -8.92 27.27 -10.38
C PRO A 129 -7.78 27.60 -9.42
N CYS A 130 -6.53 27.43 -9.88
CA CYS A 130 -5.34 27.57 -9.02
C CYS A 130 -5.20 28.94 -8.36
N ARG A 131 -5.92 29.97 -8.84
CA ARG A 131 -5.93 31.34 -8.27
C ARG A 131 -6.87 31.54 -7.07
N LEU A 132 -7.86 30.66 -6.85
CA LEU A 132 -8.89 30.84 -5.81
C LEU A 132 -8.64 30.02 -4.55
N SER A 133 -7.64 29.13 -4.56
CA SER A 133 -7.30 28.33 -3.40
C SER A 133 -6.33 29.10 -2.49
N ARG A 134 -6.83 29.67 -1.40
CA ARG A 134 -6.02 30.23 -0.31
C ARG A 134 -5.33 29.15 0.53
N SER A 135 -5.67 27.87 0.34
CA SER A 135 -5.02 26.78 1.05
C SER A 135 -3.67 26.46 0.42
N PRO A 136 -2.62 26.26 1.23
CA PRO A 136 -1.33 25.82 0.71
C PRO A 136 -1.48 24.51 -0.06
N PRO A 137 -0.61 24.23 -1.05
CA PRO A 137 -0.55 22.93 -1.69
C PRO A 137 -0.53 21.82 -0.64
N ILE A 138 -1.21 20.69 -0.91
CA ILE A 138 -1.21 19.50 -0.02
C ILE A 138 0.22 19.08 0.36
N ALA A 139 1.17 19.33 -0.53
CA ALA A 139 2.59 19.09 -0.32
C ALA A 139 3.20 19.91 0.84
N ASP A 140 2.73 21.14 1.05
CA ASP A 140 3.19 22.05 2.10
C ASP A 140 2.41 21.85 3.40
N ALA A 141 1.11 21.51 3.30
CA ALA A 141 0.29 21.11 4.45
C ALA A 141 0.83 19.87 5.18
N ASN A 142 1.51 18.97 4.47
CA ASN A 142 2.05 17.72 5.01
C ASN A 142 3.31 17.87 5.89
N LEU A 143 3.91 19.07 6.06
CA LEU A 143 5.11 19.23 6.90
C LEU A 143 4.87 19.98 8.21
N ALA A 144 3.99 20.98 8.22
CA ALA A 144 3.81 21.83 9.41
C ALA A 144 2.91 21.21 10.49
N VAL A 145 2.05 20.24 10.13
CA VAL A 145 0.97 19.76 11.01
C VAL A 145 0.73 18.26 10.87
N LEU A 146 1.79 17.44 10.89
CA LEU A 146 1.59 16.04 11.25
C LEU A 146 1.67 15.94 12.76
N ASP A 147 0.49 15.94 13.39
CA ASP A 147 0.36 15.63 14.81
C ASP A 147 1.20 14.38 15.10
N PRO A 148 2.17 14.45 16.05
CA PRO A 148 3.01 13.31 16.42
C PRO A 148 2.21 12.03 16.69
N ILE A 149 0.93 12.16 17.08
CA ILE A 149 0.01 11.05 17.29
C ILE A 149 -0.13 10.14 16.05
N PHE A 150 -0.13 10.69 14.83
CA PHE A 150 -0.25 9.92 13.59
C PHE A 150 1.08 9.38 13.05
N SER A 151 2.17 9.51 13.81
CA SER A 151 3.44 8.85 13.48
C SER A 151 3.33 7.33 13.63
N HIS A 152 4.13 6.59 12.86
CA HIS A 152 4.23 5.13 13.03
C HIS A 152 4.76 4.78 14.44
N PRO A 153 4.47 3.57 14.96
CA PRO A 153 5.00 3.17 16.25
C PRO A 153 6.51 2.92 16.15
N MET A 154 7.27 3.50 17.08
CA MET A 154 8.72 3.28 17.21
C MET A 154 8.97 2.09 18.14
N ARG A 155 9.98 1.27 17.84
CA ARG A 155 10.32 0.13 18.72
C ARG A 155 10.83 0.65 20.07
N PRO A 156 10.35 0.11 21.21
CA PRO A 156 10.91 0.45 22.51
C PRO A 156 12.36 -0.02 22.59
N ARG A 157 13.20 0.71 23.34
CA ARG A 157 14.57 0.25 23.62
C ARG A 157 14.52 -1.10 24.34
N TRP A 158 15.46 -1.96 23.99
CA TRP A 158 15.69 -3.27 24.60
C TRP A 158 17.19 -3.42 24.88
N SER A 159 17.51 -4.28 25.84
CA SER A 159 18.89 -4.58 26.24
C SER A 159 19.17 -6.07 26.06
N GLU A 160 20.43 -6.43 25.76
CA GLU A 160 20.82 -7.82 25.47
C GLU A 160 20.56 -8.80 26.61
N GLY A 161 20.57 -8.34 27.86
CA GLY A 161 20.27 -9.18 29.03
C GLY A 161 18.78 -9.45 29.27
N GLU A 162 17.86 -8.88 28.48
CA GLU A 162 16.42 -9.08 28.65
C GLU A 162 15.95 -10.37 27.96
N THR A 163 15.01 -11.08 28.58
CA THR A 163 14.41 -12.25 27.93
C THR A 163 13.49 -11.83 26.78
N LYS A 164 13.40 -12.69 25.76
CA LYS A 164 12.55 -12.47 24.58
C LYS A 164 11.11 -12.15 24.96
N GLU A 165 10.56 -12.85 25.95
CA GLU A 165 9.16 -12.72 26.38
C GLU A 165 8.90 -11.34 27.00
N VAL A 166 9.89 -10.78 27.72
CA VAL A 166 9.80 -9.44 28.30
C VAL A 166 9.81 -8.38 27.20
N ILE A 167 10.69 -8.51 26.21
CA ILE A 167 10.75 -7.62 25.06
C ILE A 167 9.43 -7.68 24.28
N GLU A 168 8.95 -8.88 23.97
CA GLU A 168 7.71 -9.07 23.21
C GLU A 168 6.49 -8.50 23.95
N ARG A 169 6.43 -8.65 25.28
CA ARG A 169 5.38 -8.07 26.11
C ARG A 169 5.44 -6.54 26.11
N ARG A 170 6.63 -5.94 26.22
CA ARG A 170 6.84 -4.49 26.19
C ARG A 170 6.39 -3.89 24.86
N GLU A 171 6.79 -4.51 23.75
CA GLU A 171 6.38 -4.14 22.40
C GLU A 171 4.86 -4.19 22.25
N ALA A 172 4.21 -5.25 22.73
CA ALA A 172 2.75 -5.40 22.67
C ALA A 172 2.01 -4.33 23.47
N ILE A 173 2.49 -4.00 24.67
CA ILE A 173 1.91 -2.93 25.51
C ILE A 173 2.02 -1.58 24.79
N MET A 174 3.20 -1.24 24.29
CA MET A 174 3.44 0.02 23.59
C MET A 174 2.56 0.12 22.34
N PHE A 175 2.52 -0.92 21.52
CA PHE A 175 1.74 -0.95 20.29
C PHE A 175 0.24 -0.81 20.56
N ARG A 176 -0.29 -1.51 21.58
CA ARG A 176 -1.70 -1.37 21.99
C ARG A 176 -2.00 0.06 22.46
N ALA A 177 -1.09 0.68 23.21
CA ALA A 177 -1.23 2.06 23.63
C ALA A 177 -1.21 3.02 22.44
N TRP A 178 -0.33 2.81 21.46
CA TRP A 178 -0.27 3.57 20.22
C TRP A 178 -1.59 3.47 19.43
N CYS A 179 -2.11 2.26 19.19
CA CYS A 179 -3.40 2.07 18.51
C CYS A 179 -4.54 2.82 19.21
N LYS A 180 -4.59 2.78 20.55
CA LYS A 180 -5.60 3.53 21.33
C LYS A 180 -5.46 5.04 21.14
N ARG A 181 -4.23 5.58 21.12
CA ARG A 181 -4.00 7.01 20.89
C ARG A 181 -4.45 7.45 19.50
N VAL A 182 -4.10 6.69 18.46
CA VAL A 182 -4.51 6.99 17.08
C VAL A 182 -6.02 7.04 16.96
N HIS A 183 -6.73 6.02 17.46
CA HIS A 183 -8.20 5.98 17.43
C HIS A 183 -8.84 7.09 18.26
N ALA A 184 -8.28 7.41 19.43
CA ALA A 184 -8.78 8.51 20.27
C ALA A 184 -8.61 9.87 19.57
N ALA A 185 -7.47 10.14 18.94
CA ALA A 185 -7.24 11.37 18.18
C ALA A 185 -8.13 11.45 16.93
N ALA A 186 -8.32 10.32 16.24
CA ALA A 186 -9.25 10.24 15.10
C ALA A 186 -10.68 10.59 15.52
N SER A 187 -11.15 10.03 16.64
CA SER A 187 -12.48 10.31 17.18
C SER A 187 -12.64 11.77 17.59
N LYS A 188 -11.61 12.39 18.19
CA LYS A 188 -11.62 13.82 18.54
C LYS A 188 -11.68 14.71 17.30
N THR A 189 -10.86 14.40 16.30
CA THR A 189 -10.82 15.14 15.02
C THR A 189 -12.17 15.03 14.30
N ALA A 190 -12.77 13.85 14.29
CA ALA A 190 -14.11 13.63 13.77
C ALA A 190 -15.17 14.45 14.53
N ALA A 191 -15.15 14.44 15.87
CA ALA A 191 -16.10 15.22 16.67
C ALA A 191 -15.98 16.73 16.41
N ALA A 192 -14.76 17.26 16.35
CA ALA A 192 -14.52 18.67 16.03
C ALA A 192 -15.00 19.05 14.62
N ALA A 193 -14.84 18.16 13.64
CA ALA A 193 -15.35 18.36 12.28
C ALA A 193 -16.88 18.47 12.27
N ARG A 194 -17.60 17.57 12.96
CA ARG A 194 -19.06 17.65 13.11
C ARG A 194 -19.53 18.99 13.66
N GLU A 195 -18.92 19.43 14.76
CA GLU A 195 -19.29 20.71 15.39
C GLU A 195 -19.09 21.90 14.45
N SER A 196 -18.03 21.90 13.64
CA SER A 196 -17.76 22.96 12.67
C SER A 196 -18.78 22.99 11.52
N SER A 197 -19.22 21.82 11.02
CA SER A 197 -20.24 21.72 9.99
C SER A 197 -21.63 22.17 10.50
N VAL A 198 -21.96 21.86 11.75
CA VAL A 198 -23.21 22.29 12.40
C VAL A 198 -23.26 23.82 12.58
N ARG A 199 -22.15 24.45 13.00
CA ARG A 199 -22.08 25.93 13.13
C ARG A 199 -22.21 26.65 11.79
N THR A 200 -21.55 26.15 10.74
CA THR A 200 -21.59 26.74 9.40
C THR A 200 -23.00 26.66 8.79
N ALA A 201 -23.78 25.62 9.12
CA ALA A 201 -25.18 25.52 8.72
C ALA A 201 -26.10 26.49 9.49
N GLY A 202 -25.77 26.84 10.74
CA GLY A 202 -26.54 27.76 11.58
C GLY A 202 -26.44 29.24 11.21
N GLU A 203 -25.34 29.67 10.58
CA GLU A 203 -25.15 31.08 10.17
C GLU A 203 -25.83 31.45 8.84
N CYS A 204 -26.24 30.48 8.02
CA CYS A 204 -26.96 30.72 6.76
C CYS A 204 -28.49 30.90 6.94
N GLY A 205 -28.99 30.89 8.18
CA GLY A 205 -30.42 30.89 8.51
C GLY A 205 -31.03 32.25 8.92
N LYS A 206 -30.38 33.38 8.62
CA LYS A 206 -30.95 34.72 8.87
C LYS A 206 -31.01 35.55 7.58
N GLY A 207 -31.84 35.11 6.64
CA GLY A 207 -32.30 35.89 5.49
C GLY A 207 -33.82 35.98 5.53
N LYS A 208 -34.36 37.20 5.43
CA LYS A 208 -35.74 37.60 5.69
C LYS A 208 -36.80 36.76 4.95
N GLU A 209 -37.85 36.39 5.67
CA GLU A 209 -39.09 35.82 5.13
C GLU A 209 -39.74 36.81 4.14
N ALA A 210 -39.95 36.37 2.90
CA ALA A 210 -40.88 36.99 1.97
C ALA A 210 -41.95 35.96 1.65
N LYS A 211 -43.20 36.27 2.03
CA LYS A 211 -44.39 35.52 1.65
C LYS A 211 -44.58 35.60 0.13
N ASN A 212 -44.67 34.45 -0.54
CA ASN A 212 -45.64 34.27 -1.62
C ASN A 212 -45.94 32.78 -1.84
N GLY A 213 -47.23 32.48 -1.95
CA GLY A 213 -47.76 31.13 -2.14
C GLY A 213 -47.57 30.61 -3.57
N GLY A 214 -47.57 29.28 -3.67
CA GLY A 214 -47.56 28.55 -4.94
C GLY A 214 -47.11 27.10 -4.75
N ASP A 215 -48.08 26.22 -4.53
CA ASP A 215 -48.15 24.78 -4.86
C ASP A 215 -46.93 23.89 -4.57
N ALA A 216 -46.97 23.29 -3.38
CA ALA A 216 -46.11 22.19 -2.96
C ALA A 216 -46.61 20.85 -3.53
N GLN A 217 -45.96 20.34 -4.58
CA GLN A 217 -45.88 18.90 -4.79
C GLN A 217 -44.63 18.36 -4.11
N ASN A 218 -44.91 17.51 -3.12
CA ASN A 218 -44.04 16.89 -2.16
C ASN A 218 -43.02 15.96 -2.83
N LEU A 219 -41.76 16.40 -2.96
CA LEU A 219 -40.60 15.52 -3.11
C LEU A 219 -39.77 15.66 -1.84
N ASN A 220 -39.96 14.70 -0.93
CA ASN A 220 -39.14 14.54 0.27
C ASN A 220 -37.71 14.17 -0.11
N ASP A 221 -36.91 15.16 -0.52
CA ASP A 221 -35.45 15.07 -0.68
C ASP A 221 -34.72 15.51 0.59
N GLU A 222 -35.25 15.15 1.76
CA GLU A 222 -34.59 15.30 3.07
C GLU A 222 -33.44 14.30 3.31
N ASN A 223 -32.91 13.66 2.25
CA ASN A 223 -31.80 12.70 2.36
C ASN A 223 -30.47 13.22 1.77
N THR A 224 -30.38 14.52 1.46
CA THR A 224 -29.21 15.13 0.79
C THR A 224 -28.40 16.07 1.69
N ARG A 225 -28.51 15.95 3.02
CA ARG A 225 -27.77 16.80 3.98
C ARG A 225 -26.84 16.06 4.94
N ASN A 226 -26.60 14.77 4.72
CA ASN A 226 -25.62 14.02 5.50
C ASN A 226 -24.42 13.65 4.63
N ASP A 227 -23.79 14.66 4.01
CA ASP A 227 -22.50 14.53 3.32
C ASP A 227 -21.36 14.46 4.35
N GLY A 228 -21.46 13.49 5.26
CA GLY A 228 -20.41 13.06 6.19
C GLY A 228 -19.28 12.36 5.42
N ALA A 229 -18.58 13.13 4.61
CA ALA A 229 -17.39 12.71 3.91
C ALA A 229 -16.26 12.36 4.90
N GLY A 230 -16.20 11.10 5.34
CA GLY A 230 -14.96 10.45 5.77
C GLY A 230 -14.40 10.89 7.12
N GLU A 231 -15.23 10.90 8.16
CA GLU A 231 -14.77 11.07 9.54
C GLU A 231 -14.12 9.79 10.07
N GLY A 232 -12.87 9.57 9.70
CA GLY A 232 -12.06 8.48 10.19
C GLY A 232 -10.59 8.67 9.87
N VAL A 233 -9.72 8.14 10.72
CA VAL A 233 -8.31 7.96 10.39
C VAL A 233 -8.19 7.10 9.12
N THR A 234 -7.20 7.41 8.28
CA THR A 234 -6.89 6.56 7.13
C THR A 234 -6.65 5.12 7.63
N PRO A 235 -7.19 4.09 6.95
CA PRO A 235 -6.98 2.70 7.37
C PRO A 235 -5.49 2.40 7.56
N PHE A 236 -5.15 1.80 8.71
CA PHE A 236 -3.79 1.45 9.08
C PHE A 236 -3.72 0.03 9.65
N GLU A 237 -2.52 -0.52 9.72
CA GLU A 237 -2.25 -1.90 10.13
C GLU A 237 -2.37 -2.10 11.66
N HIS A 238 -3.17 -3.08 12.08
CA HIS A 238 -3.40 -3.46 13.48
C HIS A 238 -2.64 -4.73 13.90
N ASN A 239 -1.90 -5.39 13.01
CA ASN A 239 -1.06 -6.53 13.34
C ASN A 239 0.34 -6.10 13.80
N LEU A 240 0.65 -6.35 15.08
CA LEU A 240 1.97 -6.11 15.65
C LEU A 240 3.09 -6.85 14.90
N GLU A 241 2.84 -8.05 14.40
CA GLU A 241 3.87 -8.85 13.73
C GLU A 241 4.37 -8.19 12.44
N VAL A 242 3.49 -7.48 11.72
CA VAL A 242 3.85 -6.68 10.55
C VAL A 242 4.76 -5.52 10.96
N TRP A 243 4.41 -4.80 12.03
CA TRP A 243 5.23 -3.71 12.57
C TRP A 243 6.59 -4.18 13.10
N ARG A 244 6.65 -5.38 13.70
CA ARG A 244 7.92 -5.99 14.11
C ARG A 244 8.82 -6.28 12.91
N GLN A 245 8.28 -6.61 11.73
CA GLN A 245 9.11 -6.75 10.52
C GLN A 245 9.71 -5.41 10.12
N LEU A 246 8.92 -4.32 10.16
CA LEU A 246 9.45 -2.98 9.90
C LEU A 246 10.59 -2.65 10.86
N TRP A 247 10.40 -2.85 12.16
CA TRP A 247 11.43 -2.55 13.16
C TRP A 247 12.72 -3.33 12.94
N ARG A 248 12.63 -4.64 12.67
CA ARG A 248 13.81 -5.47 12.38
C ARG A 248 14.57 -4.97 11.14
N VAL A 249 13.85 -4.62 10.08
CA VAL A 249 14.49 -4.09 8.85
C VAL A 249 15.15 -2.75 9.12
N VAL A 250 14.48 -1.86 9.85
CA VAL A 250 15.02 -0.53 10.22
C VAL A 250 16.26 -0.67 11.09
N GLU A 251 16.29 -1.61 12.03
CA GLU A 251 17.43 -1.83 12.91
C GLU A 251 18.61 -2.51 12.21
N PHE A 252 18.35 -3.53 11.41
CA PHE A 252 19.40 -4.34 10.80
C PHE A 252 20.04 -3.68 9.56
N SER A 253 19.30 -2.84 8.85
CA SER A 253 19.80 -2.23 7.61
C SER A 253 20.66 -0.99 7.89
N ASP A 254 21.78 -0.84 7.19
CA ASP A 254 22.56 0.41 7.18
C ASP A 254 21.95 1.46 6.24
N VAL A 255 21.36 0.99 5.14
CA VAL A 255 20.67 1.83 4.14
C VAL A 255 19.26 1.33 3.92
N LEU A 256 18.29 2.24 4.02
CA LEU A 256 16.88 1.94 3.72
C LEU A 256 16.46 2.47 2.35
N LEU A 257 15.84 1.60 1.55
CA LEU A 257 15.28 1.94 0.25
C LEU A 257 13.75 2.09 0.37
N LEU A 258 13.25 3.31 0.20
CA LEU A 258 11.81 3.60 0.23
C LEU A 258 11.25 3.76 -1.18
N VAL A 259 10.42 2.82 -1.61
CA VAL A 259 9.84 2.83 -2.97
C VAL A 259 8.54 3.64 -2.99
N ALA A 260 8.49 4.67 -3.85
CA ALA A 260 7.33 5.55 -4.02
C ALA A 260 6.86 5.59 -5.48
N ASP A 261 5.55 5.54 -5.73
CA ASP A 261 5.00 5.70 -7.09
C ASP A 261 5.16 7.17 -7.55
N VAL A 262 5.79 7.39 -8.69
CA VAL A 262 6.13 8.73 -9.21
C VAL A 262 4.92 9.64 -9.44
N ARG A 263 3.71 9.08 -9.58
CA ARG A 263 2.51 9.87 -9.84
C ARG A 263 2.03 10.64 -8.62
N ASN A 264 2.27 10.11 -7.42
CA ASN A 264 1.94 10.76 -6.15
C ASN A 264 2.92 10.30 -5.07
N PRO A 265 4.21 10.68 -5.15
CA PRO A 265 5.24 10.15 -4.27
C PRO A 265 4.99 10.51 -2.80
N LEU A 266 4.41 11.68 -2.54
CA LEU A 266 4.10 12.16 -1.18
C LEU A 266 3.14 11.26 -0.41
N PHE A 267 2.23 10.57 -1.10
CA PHE A 267 1.34 9.61 -0.47
C PHE A 267 2.08 8.35 0.03
N HIS A 268 3.21 8.02 -0.60
CA HIS A 268 4.00 6.83 -0.29
C HIS A 268 5.16 7.10 0.68
N ILE A 269 5.44 8.38 0.98
CA ILE A 269 6.60 8.77 1.79
C ILE A 269 6.13 9.26 3.17
N PRO A 270 6.13 8.39 4.20
CA PRO A 270 5.79 8.78 5.55
C PRO A 270 6.90 9.67 6.15
N PRO A 271 6.64 10.96 6.46
CA PRO A 271 7.68 11.87 6.97
C PRO A 271 8.25 11.45 8.32
N SER A 272 7.45 10.79 9.16
CA SER A 272 7.87 10.25 10.45
C SER A 272 8.97 9.20 10.32
N LEU A 273 8.84 8.28 9.35
CA LEU A 273 9.82 7.24 9.08
C LEU A 273 11.11 7.83 8.51
N VAL A 274 10.98 8.79 7.58
CA VAL A 274 12.16 9.49 7.04
C VAL A 274 12.94 10.14 8.18
N ARG A 275 12.27 10.88 9.08
CA ARG A 275 12.90 11.51 10.24
C ARG A 275 13.52 10.51 11.21
N GLU A 276 12.86 9.38 11.49
CA GLU A 276 13.41 8.32 12.33
C GLU A 276 14.73 7.80 11.74
N VAL A 277 14.74 7.46 10.45
CA VAL A 277 15.92 6.89 9.79
C VAL A 277 17.05 7.90 9.69
N THR A 278 16.79 9.12 9.21
CA THR A 278 17.86 10.08 8.91
C THR A 278 18.29 10.92 10.10
N ALA A 279 17.36 11.37 10.95
CA ALA A 279 17.68 12.28 12.04
C ALA A 279 17.94 11.55 13.37
N VAL A 280 17.18 10.49 13.68
CA VAL A 280 17.29 9.76 14.96
C VAL A 280 18.33 8.65 14.86
N LEU A 281 18.19 7.76 13.88
CA LEU A 281 19.09 6.61 13.69
C LEU A 281 20.36 6.98 12.91
N ARG A 282 20.36 8.13 12.21
CA ARG A 282 21.47 8.60 11.36
C ARG A 282 21.92 7.54 10.36
N LYS A 283 20.96 6.88 9.71
CA LYS A 283 21.19 5.85 8.68
C LYS A 283 20.98 6.41 7.28
N GLY A 284 21.57 5.74 6.29
CA GLY A 284 21.40 6.12 4.90
C GLY A 284 19.97 5.85 4.44
N MET A 285 19.41 6.75 3.63
CA MET A 285 18.07 6.56 3.06
C MET A 285 18.04 6.97 1.59
N VAL A 286 17.45 6.11 0.77
CA VAL A 286 17.21 6.38 -0.65
C VAL A 286 15.72 6.28 -0.95
N ILE A 287 15.15 7.32 -1.57
CA ILE A 287 13.79 7.27 -2.11
C ILE A 287 13.87 6.83 -3.57
N ILE A 288 13.22 5.71 -3.88
CA ILE A 288 13.13 5.18 -5.24
C ILE A 288 11.80 5.62 -5.85
N LEU A 289 11.85 6.56 -6.78
CA LEU A 289 10.71 6.91 -7.62
C LEU A 289 10.48 5.79 -8.64
N ASN A 290 9.42 5.01 -8.45
CA ASN A 290 9.07 3.87 -9.28
C ASN A 290 8.02 4.25 -10.34
N LYS A 291 8.00 3.49 -11.44
CA LYS A 291 7.11 3.66 -12.60
C LYS A 291 7.31 5.01 -13.29
N THR A 292 8.57 5.44 -13.36
CA THR A 292 8.97 6.72 -13.97
C THR A 292 8.63 6.82 -15.46
N ASP A 293 8.27 5.71 -16.11
CA ASP A 293 7.73 5.65 -17.47
C ASP A 293 6.32 6.26 -17.62
N LEU A 294 5.58 6.40 -16.53
CA LEU A 294 4.20 6.93 -16.52
C LEU A 294 4.11 8.45 -16.60
N VAL A 295 5.22 9.16 -16.42
CA VAL A 295 5.30 10.63 -16.46
C VAL A 295 6.49 11.06 -17.32
N SER A 296 6.50 12.30 -17.80
CA SER A 296 7.63 12.85 -18.56
C SER A 296 8.87 13.00 -17.68
N ASP A 297 10.05 13.02 -18.30
CA ASP A 297 11.33 13.20 -17.59
C ASP A 297 11.36 14.49 -16.76
N ALA A 298 10.92 15.59 -17.36
CA ALA A 298 10.81 16.88 -16.69
C ALA A 298 9.97 16.83 -15.40
N HIS A 299 8.92 15.99 -15.34
CA HIS A 299 8.15 15.80 -14.11
C HIS A 299 8.92 15.01 -13.06
N VAL A 300 9.70 14.00 -13.47
CA VAL A 300 10.53 13.24 -12.52
C VAL A 300 11.62 14.11 -11.93
N GLN A 301 12.30 14.93 -12.75
CA GLN A 301 13.31 15.85 -12.27
C GLN A 301 12.75 16.90 -11.30
N LYS A 302 11.53 17.38 -11.53
CA LYS A 302 10.82 18.26 -10.58
C LYS A 302 10.57 17.56 -9.24
N TRP A 303 10.09 16.31 -9.27
CA TRP A 303 9.89 15.52 -8.05
C TRP A 303 11.19 15.26 -7.31
N ARG A 304 12.25 14.90 -8.04
CA ARG A 304 13.58 14.69 -7.50
C ARG A 304 14.06 15.90 -6.72
N ARG A 305 14.11 17.07 -7.36
CA ARG A 305 14.53 18.33 -6.75
C ARG A 305 13.69 18.68 -5.52
N TYR A 306 12.37 18.51 -5.62
CA TYR A 306 11.46 18.77 -4.51
C TYR A 306 11.74 17.85 -3.30
N LEU A 307 11.91 16.55 -3.53
CA LEU A 307 12.13 15.57 -2.46
C LEU A 307 13.52 15.71 -1.82
N GLU A 308 14.56 15.94 -2.62
CA GLU A 308 15.92 16.18 -2.13
C GLU A 308 15.98 17.48 -1.31
N ALA A 309 15.26 18.53 -1.72
CA ALA A 309 15.15 19.77 -0.94
C ALA A 309 14.32 19.58 0.35
N ARG A 310 13.27 18.76 0.31
CA ARG A 310 12.37 18.51 1.43
C ARG A 310 12.99 17.63 2.52
N TYR A 311 13.81 16.66 2.14
CA TYR A 311 14.40 15.69 3.06
C TYR A 311 15.93 15.75 2.95
N PRO A 312 16.59 16.66 3.71
CA PRO A 312 18.05 16.76 3.70
C PRO A 312 18.71 15.42 4.05
N GLY A 313 19.76 15.07 3.30
CA GLY A 313 20.49 13.81 3.47
C GLY A 313 19.86 12.58 2.81
N VAL A 314 18.65 12.70 2.25
CA VAL A 314 18.04 11.63 1.45
C VAL A 314 18.45 11.76 -0.01
N VAL A 315 18.83 10.65 -0.63
CA VAL A 315 19.13 10.60 -2.07
C VAL A 315 17.91 10.07 -2.82
N VAL A 316 17.57 10.67 -3.97
CA VAL A 316 16.48 10.18 -4.81
C VAL A 316 17.04 9.43 -6.02
N ALA A 317 16.48 8.26 -6.30
CA ALA A 317 16.81 7.44 -7.45
C ALA A 317 15.56 7.12 -8.28
N GLU A 318 15.74 6.98 -9.59
CA GLU A 318 14.66 6.67 -10.53
C GLU A 318 14.68 5.18 -10.87
N PHE A 319 13.49 4.59 -11.00
CA PHE A 319 13.33 3.19 -11.39
C PHE A 319 12.13 2.98 -12.30
N SER A 320 12.35 2.26 -13.40
CA SER A 320 11.28 1.64 -14.18
C SER A 320 11.69 0.23 -14.57
N THR A 321 10.73 -0.71 -14.52
CA THR A 321 10.96 -2.10 -14.87
C THR A 321 11.19 -2.30 -16.38
N ARG A 322 10.75 -1.37 -17.23
CA ARG A 322 10.86 -1.51 -18.68
C ARG A 322 11.58 -0.31 -19.29
N PRO A 323 12.46 -0.56 -20.27
CA PRO A 323 13.08 0.53 -21.00
C PRO A 323 12.00 1.32 -21.75
N CYS A 324 12.17 2.64 -21.77
CA CYS A 324 11.38 3.49 -22.64
C CYS A 324 11.93 3.34 -24.06
N LEU A 325 11.25 2.57 -24.92
CA LEU A 325 11.68 2.39 -26.31
C LEU A 325 11.56 3.68 -27.14
N ASP A 326 10.72 4.61 -26.70
CA ASP A 326 10.53 5.92 -27.30
C ASP A 326 10.30 6.96 -26.20
N GLU A 327 11.35 7.73 -25.90
CA GLU A 327 11.32 8.77 -24.87
C GLU A 327 10.26 9.85 -25.14
N HIS A 328 9.96 10.15 -26.41
CA HIS A 328 8.97 11.16 -26.77
C HIS A 328 7.55 10.75 -26.37
N LEU A 329 7.31 9.44 -26.19
CA LEU A 329 6.04 8.87 -25.74
C LEU A 329 5.99 8.66 -24.21
N ARG A 330 7.08 8.93 -23.49
CA ARG A 330 7.14 8.81 -22.03
C ARG A 330 6.09 9.71 -21.38
N GLY A 331 5.28 9.14 -20.50
CA GLY A 331 4.15 9.85 -19.88
C GLY A 331 3.01 10.25 -20.81
N LYS A 332 3.09 10.00 -22.13
CA LYS A 332 2.04 10.37 -23.10
C LYS A 332 1.07 9.24 -23.41
N GLY A 333 -0.14 9.64 -23.80
CA GLY A 333 -1.22 8.77 -24.28
C GLY A 333 -2.12 8.22 -23.18
N GLY A 334 -3.33 7.84 -23.58
CA GLY A 334 -4.34 7.28 -22.68
C GLY A 334 -4.00 5.89 -22.15
N VAL A 335 -4.87 5.37 -21.27
CA VAL A 335 -4.72 4.06 -20.63
C VAL A 335 -4.54 2.93 -21.66
N ASN A 336 -5.29 2.96 -22.77
CA ASN A 336 -5.22 1.93 -23.80
C ASN A 336 -3.89 1.94 -24.55
N SER A 337 -3.36 3.12 -24.90
CA SER A 337 -2.05 3.27 -25.53
C SER A 337 -0.94 2.74 -24.63
N ARG A 338 -0.98 3.07 -23.33
CA ARG A 338 -0.06 2.53 -22.31
C ARG A 338 -0.14 1.00 -22.20
N LYS A 339 -1.35 0.43 -22.12
CA LYS A 339 -1.56 -1.02 -22.09
C LYS A 339 -0.98 -1.70 -23.34
N LYS A 340 -1.11 -1.09 -24.53
CA LYS A 340 -0.51 -1.61 -25.76
C LYS A 340 1.02 -1.65 -25.66
N ARG A 341 1.65 -0.59 -25.16
CA ARG A 341 3.11 -0.54 -24.94
C ARG A 341 3.59 -1.59 -23.93
N LEU A 342 2.87 -1.77 -22.81
CA LEU A 342 3.20 -2.81 -21.82
C LEU A 342 3.06 -4.24 -22.37
N LYS A 343 2.31 -4.45 -23.44
CA LYS A 343 2.22 -5.75 -24.12
C LYS A 343 3.31 -5.97 -25.16
N GLN A 344 4.02 -4.92 -25.58
CA GLN A 344 5.13 -5.06 -26.51
C GLN A 344 6.22 -5.93 -25.88
N ARG A 345 6.77 -6.83 -26.70
CA ARG A 345 7.90 -7.67 -26.31
C ARG A 345 9.16 -6.82 -26.35
N VAL A 346 9.90 -6.83 -25.25
CA VAL A 346 11.24 -6.23 -25.16
C VAL A 346 12.26 -7.34 -25.30
N ARG A 347 13.33 -7.09 -26.06
CA ARG A 347 14.47 -8.03 -26.16
C ARG A 347 15.05 -8.27 -24.76
N ARG A 348 15.35 -9.54 -24.44
CA ARG A 348 15.88 -9.91 -23.11
C ARG A 348 17.17 -9.18 -22.76
N ASP A 349 18.11 -9.10 -23.70
CA ASP A 349 19.41 -8.44 -23.48
C ASP A 349 19.27 -6.93 -23.23
N LEU A 350 18.27 -6.29 -23.86
CA LEU A 350 17.98 -4.88 -23.63
C LEU A 350 17.35 -4.68 -22.24
N LEU A 351 16.42 -5.56 -21.85
CA LEU A 351 15.80 -5.53 -20.53
C LEU A 351 16.84 -5.76 -19.42
N ALA A 352 17.74 -6.72 -19.59
CA ALA A 352 18.80 -6.99 -18.62
C ALA A 352 19.70 -5.76 -18.41
N ARG A 353 20.26 -5.20 -19.49
CA ARG A 353 21.09 -3.99 -19.43
C ARG A 353 20.36 -2.80 -18.78
N HIS A 354 19.08 -2.62 -19.10
CA HIS A 354 18.25 -1.59 -18.50
C HIS A 354 18.11 -1.76 -16.98
N LEU A 355 17.87 -2.98 -16.52
CA LEU A 355 17.77 -3.29 -15.09
C LEU A 355 19.14 -3.14 -14.39
N ASP A 356 20.23 -3.55 -15.02
CA ASP A 356 21.59 -3.42 -14.49
C ASP A 356 21.99 -1.94 -14.33
N GLN A 357 21.61 -1.08 -15.29
CA GLN A 357 21.83 0.36 -15.20
C GLN A 357 21.07 0.99 -14.02
N HIS A 358 19.80 0.61 -13.83
CA HIS A 358 19.02 1.08 -12.69
C HIS A 358 19.57 0.54 -11.37
N ALA A 359 19.96 -0.74 -11.31
CA ALA A 359 20.58 -1.33 -10.13
C ALA A 359 21.87 -0.59 -9.74
N SER A 360 22.74 -0.32 -10.72
CA SER A 360 23.96 0.46 -10.52
C SER A 360 23.66 1.88 -10.00
N THR A 361 22.63 2.52 -10.55
CA THR A 361 22.19 3.85 -10.11
C THR A 361 21.68 3.85 -8.67
N VAL A 362 20.90 2.83 -8.29
CA VAL A 362 20.37 2.66 -6.93
C VAL A 362 21.49 2.35 -5.94
N ILE A 363 22.45 1.49 -6.31
CA ILE A 363 23.63 1.18 -5.49
C ILE A 363 24.48 2.45 -5.28
N ALA A 364 24.75 3.20 -6.34
CA ALA A 364 25.47 4.47 -6.22
C ALA A 364 24.72 5.49 -5.35
N ALA A 365 23.38 5.51 -5.42
CA ALA A 365 22.55 6.35 -4.55
C ALA A 365 22.62 5.91 -3.08
N ALA A 366 22.65 4.60 -2.82
CA ALA A 366 22.81 4.04 -1.48
C ALA A 366 24.17 4.40 -0.87
N VAL A 367 25.25 4.32 -1.63
CA VAL A 367 26.58 4.75 -1.17
C VAL A 367 26.60 6.24 -0.85
N ARG A 368 25.99 7.09 -1.69
CA ARG A 368 25.91 8.54 -1.44
C ARG A 368 25.05 8.93 -0.26
N SER A 369 24.06 8.10 0.12
CA SER A 369 23.16 8.41 1.24
C SER A 369 23.77 8.04 2.59
N LEU A 370 24.87 7.28 2.63
CA LEU A 370 25.55 6.95 3.87
C LEU A 370 26.06 8.22 4.56
N PRO A 371 25.95 8.29 5.91
CA PRO A 371 26.51 9.39 6.69
C PRO A 371 28.00 9.48 6.43
N GLN A 372 28.47 10.67 6.05
CA GLN A 372 29.90 10.90 5.88
C GLN A 372 30.57 10.94 7.26
N PRO A 373 31.77 10.35 7.41
CA PRO A 373 32.55 10.51 8.63
C PRO A 373 32.84 12.01 8.86
N PRO A 374 32.92 12.47 10.12
CA PRO A 374 33.32 13.83 10.40
C PRO A 374 34.66 14.10 9.73
N SER A 375 34.72 15.16 8.93
CA SER A 375 35.94 15.59 8.26
C SER A 375 37.04 15.75 9.30
N PRO A 376 38.28 15.25 9.09
CA PRO A 376 39.37 15.54 10.01
C PRO A 376 39.50 17.06 10.10
N ARG A 377 39.39 17.60 11.33
CA ARG A 377 39.60 19.03 11.59
C ARG A 377 40.94 19.39 10.97
N ARG A 378 40.91 20.27 9.97
CA ARG A 378 42.10 20.87 9.38
C ARG A 378 42.84 21.53 10.54
N ALA A 379 43.97 20.96 10.95
CA ALA A 379 44.84 21.60 11.92
C ALA A 379 45.21 22.97 11.34
N SER A 380 44.75 24.03 12.00
CA SER A 380 45.22 25.38 11.69
C SER A 380 46.74 25.37 11.82
N PRO A 381 47.50 25.95 10.88
CA PRO A 381 48.93 26.11 11.08
C PRO A 381 49.11 27.04 12.28
N GLU A 382 49.70 26.51 13.34
CA GLU A 382 50.17 27.32 14.46
C GLU A 382 51.11 28.38 13.89
N SER A 383 50.71 29.65 14.01
CA SER A 383 51.57 30.79 13.78
C SER A 383 52.67 30.78 14.85
N GLY A 384 53.79 30.15 14.53
CA GLY A 384 55.03 30.28 15.29
C GLY A 384 55.55 31.70 15.16
N SER A 385 55.12 32.58 16.06
CA SER A 385 55.82 33.83 16.32
C SER A 385 57.08 33.50 17.12
N GLY A 386 58.23 33.54 16.44
CA GLY A 386 59.54 33.40 17.06
C GLY A 386 59.76 34.45 18.15
N GLY A 387 59.91 33.99 19.39
CA GLY A 387 60.45 34.78 20.47
C GLY A 387 61.95 34.93 20.29
N ALA A 388 62.39 36.14 19.96
CA ALA A 388 63.79 36.54 20.04
C ALA A 388 64.17 36.68 21.52
N ALA A 389 64.95 35.73 22.04
CA ALA A 389 65.65 35.88 23.31
C ALA A 389 66.97 36.62 23.06
N GLY A 390 67.00 37.90 23.41
CA GLY A 390 68.24 38.66 23.59
C GLY A 390 68.87 38.27 24.93
N GLY A 391 70.08 37.73 24.89
CA GLY A 391 70.92 37.52 26.05
C GLY A 391 71.90 38.68 26.21
N GLU A 392 71.72 39.44 27.29
CA GLU A 392 72.68 40.31 27.98
C GLU A 392 72.21 40.21 29.45
N GLY A 393 72.98 39.89 30.48
CA GLY A 393 74.34 40.20 30.88
C GLY A 393 74.42 39.87 32.39
N LEU A 394 75.62 39.64 32.90
CA LEU A 394 75.93 39.12 34.23
C LEU A 394 75.57 40.09 35.38
N GLU A 395 75.08 39.56 36.51
CA GLU A 395 75.73 39.54 37.84
C GLU A 395 74.95 38.67 38.84
#